data_AF-A0A8W8K4D2-F1
#
_entry.id   AF-A0A8W8K4D2-F1
#
_cell.length_a   1.000
_cell.length_b   1.000
_cell.length_c   1.000
_cell.angle_alpha   90.00
_cell.angle_beta   90.00
_cell.angle_gamma   90.00
#
_symmetry.space_group_name_H-M   'P 1'
#
loop_
_entity.id
_entity.type
_entity.pdbx_description
1 polymer ?
#
loop_
_entity_poly.entity_id
_entity_poly.type
_entity_poly.pdbx_seq_one_letter_code
_entity_poly.pdbx_strand_id
1 'polypeptide(L)'
;GNPHSSRENAVKLTIEREKRQIDEGSFEVPHVFNAKNLAFFRAWNGEIKYVKNIKLSKISSKDLEKGSTEDVSDENEEMEEEEEEKVKEKPESAT
;
A
#
# COMPACT_ATOMS: atom_id res chain seq x y z
N GLY A 1 6.06 4.86 -39.14
CA GLY A 1 5.18 4.60 -37.98
C GLY A 1 6.03 4.58 -36.72
N ASN A 2 5.50 5.05 -35.59
CA ASN A 2 6.22 5.02 -34.31
C ASN A 2 6.08 3.61 -33.68
N PRO A 3 7.15 2.79 -33.59
CA PRO A 3 7.09 1.46 -32.99
C PRO A 3 6.79 1.48 -31.48
N HIS A 4 6.94 2.63 -30.82
CA HIS A 4 6.63 2.82 -29.40
C HIS A 4 5.23 3.37 -29.15
N SER A 5 4.45 3.66 -30.20
CA SER A 5 3.11 4.24 -30.09
C SER A 5 2.19 3.49 -29.12
N SER A 6 2.22 2.15 -29.12
CA SER A 6 1.44 1.35 -28.17
C SER A 6 1.85 1.57 -26.72
N ARG A 7 3.16 1.60 -26.42
CA ARG A 7 3.69 1.85 -25.07
C ARG A 7 3.39 3.28 -24.62
N GLU A 8 3.59 4.26 -25.50
CA GLU A 8 3.31 5.66 -25.23
C GLU A 8 1.82 5.89 -24.91
N ASN A 9 0.93 5.24 -25.67
CA ASN A 9 -0.51 5.34 -25.43
C ASN A 9 -0.91 4.70 -24.10
N ALA A 10 -0.34 3.54 -23.75
CA ALA A 10 -0.60 2.91 -22.47
C ALA A 10 -0.18 3.79 -21.28
N VAL A 11 1.00 4.42 -21.36
CA VAL A 11 1.49 5.35 -20.32
C VAL A 11 0.57 6.58 -20.20
N LYS A 12 0.18 7.19 -21.33
CA LYS A 12 -0.74 8.33 -21.32
C LYS A 12 -2.08 7.98 -20.69
N LEU A 13 -2.65 6.83 -21.07
CA LEU A 13 -3.93 6.37 -20.53
C LEU A 13 -3.84 6.12 -19.02
N THR A 14 -2.74 5.54 -18.54
CA THR A 14 -2.53 5.34 -17.09
C THR A 14 -2.48 6.67 -16.36
N ILE A 15 -1.69 7.64 -16.84
CA ILE A 15 -1.59 8.97 -16.22
C ILE A 15 -2.95 9.68 -16.18
N GLU A 16 -3.70 9.62 -17.28
CA GLU A 16 -5.04 10.22 -17.35
C GLU A 16 -6.01 9.55 -16.38
N ARG A 17 -5.96 8.22 -16.26
CA ARG A 17 -6.76 7.47 -15.29
C ARG A 17 -6.41 7.82 -13.86
N GLU A 18 -5.12 7.87 -13.51
CA GLU A 18 -4.66 8.18 -12.15
C GLU A 18 -5.06 9.60 -11.75
N LYS A 19 -4.89 10.59 -12.64
CA LYS A 19 -5.35 11.97 -12.41
C LYS A 19 -6.85 12.02 -12.15
N ARG A 20 -7.65 11.34 -12.97
CA ARG A 20 -9.09 11.25 -12.78
C ARG A 20 -9.46 10.66 -11.43
N GLN A 21 -8.77 9.59 -11.01
CA GLN A 21 -9.01 8.98 -9.70
C GLN A 21 -8.69 9.92 -8.54
N ILE A 22 -7.64 10.73 -8.65
CA ILE A 22 -7.30 11.75 -7.65
C ILE A 22 -8.39 12.83 -7.63
N ASP A 23 -8.81 13.34 -8.78
CA ASP A 23 -9.86 14.36 -8.84
C ASP A 23 -11.20 13.86 -8.28
N GLU A 24 -11.52 12.59 -8.53
CA GLU A 24 -12.72 11.90 -8.04
C GLU A 24 -12.58 11.43 -6.57
N GLY A 25 -11.39 11.49 -5.97
CA GLY A 25 -11.13 11.06 -4.59
C GLY A 25 -11.16 9.54 -4.38
N SER A 26 -10.82 8.77 -5.43
CA SER A 26 -10.77 7.30 -5.43
C SER A 26 -9.35 6.74 -5.53
N PHE A 27 -8.34 7.60 -5.54
CA PHE A 27 -6.94 7.18 -5.58
C PHE A 27 -6.44 6.83 -4.18
N GLU A 28 -5.99 5.58 -3.99
CA GLU A 28 -5.58 5.04 -2.70
C GLU A 28 -4.05 4.96 -2.57
N VAL A 29 -3.53 5.41 -1.44
CA VAL A 29 -2.10 5.38 -1.10
C VAL A 29 -1.90 4.88 0.33
N PRO A 30 -0.74 4.29 0.69
CA PRO A 30 -0.45 3.92 2.06
C PRO A 30 -0.58 5.11 3.00
N HIS A 31 -1.19 4.89 4.17
CA HIS A 31 -1.45 5.93 5.14
C HIS A 31 -0.16 6.37 5.85
N VAL A 32 0.45 7.47 5.40
CA VAL A 32 1.76 7.96 5.91
C VAL A 32 1.67 8.90 7.12
N PHE A 33 0.50 9.44 7.44
CA PHE A 33 0.34 10.41 8.54
C PHE A 33 0.18 9.77 9.93
N ASN A 34 -0.01 8.45 9.99
CA ASN A 34 -0.13 7.70 11.25
C ASN A 34 1.16 6.93 11.49
N ALA A 35 1.82 7.19 12.62
CA ALA A 35 3.12 6.60 12.94
C ALA A 35 3.09 5.06 13.01
N LYS A 36 2.01 4.46 13.49
CA LYS A 36 1.82 3.00 13.60
C LYS A 36 1.70 2.36 12.21
N ASN A 37 0.86 2.93 11.35
CA ASN A 37 0.68 2.46 9.97
C ASN A 37 1.96 2.64 9.14
N LEU A 38 2.65 3.77 9.32
CA LEU A 38 3.91 4.05 8.65
C LEU A 38 5.01 3.07 9.08
N ALA A 39 5.08 2.70 10.37
CA ALA A 39 6.04 1.71 10.86
C ALA A 39 5.83 0.34 10.19
N PHE A 40 4.57 -0.10 10.06
CA PHE A 40 4.24 -1.34 9.35
C PHE A 40 4.61 -1.25 7.86
N PHE A 41 4.18 -0.19 7.17
CA PHE A 41 4.49 0.01 5.75
C PHE A 41 6.01 0.07 5.49
N ARG A 42 6.78 0.67 6.40
CA ARG A 42 8.25 0.74 6.30
C ARG A 42 8.93 -0.61 6.52
N ALA A 43 8.37 -1.46 7.39
CA ALA A 43 8.90 -2.78 7.68
C ALA A 43 8.48 -3.84 6.64
N TRP A 44 7.51 -3.52 5.78
CA TRP A 44 7.03 -4.44 4.76
C TRP A 44 8.15 -4.84 3.78
N ASN A 45 8.36 -6.14 3.64
CA ASN A 45 9.44 -6.74 2.85
C ASN A 45 9.04 -7.10 1.41
N GLY A 46 7.84 -6.73 0.97
CA GLY A 46 7.31 -7.08 -0.35
C GLY A 46 6.50 -8.37 -0.39
N GLU A 47 6.36 -9.11 0.72
CA GLU A 47 5.50 -10.29 0.76
C GLU A 47 4.02 -9.91 0.57
N ILE A 48 3.38 -10.53 -0.43
CA ILE A 48 2.02 -10.19 -0.87
C ILE A 48 0.98 -10.43 0.24
N LYS A 49 1.19 -11.43 1.11
CA LYS A 49 0.27 -11.75 2.20
C LYS A 49 0.07 -10.61 3.20
N TYR A 50 1.05 -9.70 3.31
CA TYR A 50 0.98 -8.53 4.20
C TYR A 50 0.39 -7.28 3.52
N VAL A 51 0.16 -7.29 2.21
CA VAL A 51 -0.40 -6.13 1.48
C VAL A 51 -1.79 -5.76 2.01
N LYS A 52 -2.63 -6.75 2.33
CA LYS A 52 -3.96 -6.55 2.93
C LYS A 52 -3.91 -5.81 4.28
N ASN A 53 -2.79 -5.89 4.99
CA ASN A 53 -2.61 -5.26 6.31
C ASN A 53 -2.06 -3.83 6.19
N ILE A 54 -1.62 -3.40 5.01
CA ILE A 54 -1.20 -2.01 4.78
C ILE A 54 -2.45 -1.14 4.74
N LYS A 55 -2.63 -0.29 5.76
CA LYS A 55 -3.74 0.67 5.78
C LYS A 55 -3.56 1.69 4.65
N LEU A 56 -4.57 1.76 3.77
CA LEU A 56 -4.64 2.71 2.67
C LEU A 56 -5.54 3.89 3.05
N SER A 57 -5.19 5.06 2.55
CA SER A 57 -5.97 6.30 2.62
C SER A 57 -6.27 6.79 1.22
N LYS A 58 -7.46 7.35 1.02
CA LYS A 58 -7.82 8.02 -0.23
C LYS A 58 -7.27 9.44 -0.22
N ILE A 59 -6.80 9.88 -1.37
CA ILE A 59 -6.42 11.28 -1.60
C ILE A 59 -7.29 11.88 -2.69
N SER A 60 -7.68 13.13 -2.48
CA SER A 60 -8.45 13.92 -3.44
C SER A 60 -7.84 15.29 -3.64
N SER A 61 -8.01 15.86 -4.84
CA SER A 61 -7.66 17.26 -5.13
C SER A 61 -8.34 18.25 -4.16
N LYS A 62 -9.49 17.88 -3.58
CA LYS A 62 -10.22 18.66 -2.57
C LYS A 62 -9.50 18.73 -1.22
N ASP A 63 -8.66 17.75 -0.88
CA ASP A 63 -7.95 17.70 0.40
C ASP A 63 -6.90 18.82 0.50
N LEU A 64 -6.43 19.32 -0.65
CA LEU A 64 -5.52 20.47 -0.73
C LEU A 64 -6.20 21.77 -0.28
N GLU A 65 -7.50 21.91 -0.52
CA GLU A 65 -8.27 23.11 -0.17
C GLU A 65 -8.73 23.10 1.29
N LYS A 66 -8.96 21.90 1.85
CA LYS A 66 -9.52 21.73 3.19
C LYS A 66 -8.55 21.96 4.35
N GLY A 67 -7.24 22.02 4.10
CA GLY A 67 -6.23 22.32 5.13
C GLY A 67 -6.27 21.36 6.34
N SER A 68 -5.62 20.19 6.23
CA SER A 68 -5.23 19.26 7.30
C SER A 68 -6.11 19.13 8.57
N THR A 69 -7.44 19.15 8.46
CA THR A 69 -8.31 18.88 9.61
C THR A 69 -9.42 17.94 9.20
N GLU A 70 -9.20 16.63 9.28
CA GLU A 70 -10.27 15.65 9.42
C GLU A 70 -9.67 14.35 10.02
N ASP A 71 -10.28 13.95 11.14
CA ASP A 71 -9.94 12.88 12.08
C ASP A 71 -9.43 11.57 11.46
N VAL A 72 -8.33 11.06 12.01
CA VAL A 72 -7.97 9.64 11.95
C VAL A 72 -8.94 8.92 12.89
N SER A 73 -10.05 8.41 12.37
CA SER A 73 -10.86 7.44 13.11
C SER A 73 -9.99 6.23 13.41
N ASP A 74 -9.62 6.10 14.68
CA ASP A 74 -8.78 5.08 15.26
C ASP A 74 -9.53 3.72 15.22
N GLU A 75 -9.66 3.13 14.03
CA GLU A 75 -10.08 1.74 13.89
C GLU A 75 -8.88 0.85 14.20
N ASN A 76 -8.72 0.63 15.50
CA ASN A 76 -7.80 -0.31 16.11
C ASN A 76 -8.24 -1.73 15.75
N GLU A 77 -7.90 -2.18 14.53
CA GLU A 77 -8.02 -3.60 14.17
C GLU A 77 -6.78 -4.32 14.68
N GLU A 78 -7.01 -5.26 15.60
CA GLU A 78 -6.02 -6.15 16.19
C GLU A 78 -5.31 -6.93 15.07
N MET A 79 -3.99 -6.85 15.04
CA MET A 79 -3.17 -7.70 14.16
C MET A 79 -3.28 -9.13 14.68
N GLU A 80 -3.89 -10.02 13.90
CA GLU A 80 -3.74 -11.46 14.09
C GLU A 80 -2.27 -11.82 13.79
N GLU A 81 -1.52 -12.15 14.85
CA GLU A 81 -0.20 -12.74 14.78
C GLU A 81 -0.34 -14.17 14.23
N GLU A 82 -0.13 -14.36 12.92
CA GLU A 82 0.10 -15.71 12.38
C GLU A 82 1.52 -16.16 12.76
N GLU A 83 1.56 -17.24 13.53
CA GLU A 83 2.71 -17.80 14.25
C GLU A 83 3.98 -18.01 13.40
N GLU A 84 5.14 -17.72 14.00
CA GLU A 84 6.44 -18.14 13.47
C GLU A 84 6.58 -19.66 13.53
N GLU A 85 6.59 -20.32 12.37
CA GLU A 85 6.99 -21.72 12.29
C GLU A 85 8.52 -21.82 12.51
N LYS A 86 8.90 -22.10 13.76
CA LYS A 86 10.25 -22.56 14.13
C LYS A 86 10.53 -23.92 13.46
N VAL A 87 11.24 -23.91 12.34
CA VAL A 87 11.93 -25.12 11.88
C VAL A 87 13.15 -25.36 12.80
N LYS A 88 12.91 -26.07 13.90
CA LYS A 88 13.96 -26.82 14.59
C LYS A 88 13.88 -28.26 14.09
N GLU A 89 14.90 -28.71 13.36
CA GLU A 89 15.45 -30.05 13.62
C GLU A 89 16.92 -30.14 13.21
N LYS A 90 17.69 -30.73 14.12
CA LYS A 90 19.15 -30.90 14.13
C LYS A 90 19.46 -32.32 13.57
N PRO A 91 20.75 -32.71 13.43
CA PRO A 91 21.25 -33.54 12.34
C PRO A 91 21.05 -35.04 12.58
N GLU A 92 20.77 -35.81 11.53
CA GLU A 92 20.92 -37.27 11.56
C GLU A 92 22.27 -37.69 10.98
N SER A 93 22.96 -38.44 11.82
CA SER A 93 24.28 -39.04 11.68
C SER A 93 24.31 -40.25 10.75
N ALA A 94 25.50 -40.52 10.24
CA ALA A 94 25.91 -41.71 9.50
C ALA A 94 25.47 -43.04 10.12
N THR A 95 25.15 -44.01 9.25
CA THR A 95 25.63 -45.41 9.29
C THR A 95 25.60 -45.96 7.87
#